data_AF-A0AB37QHK8-F1
#
_entry.id   AF-A0AB37QHK8-F1
#
_cell.length_a   1.000
_cell.length_b   1.000
_cell.length_c   1.000
_cell.angle_alpha   90.00
_cell.angle_beta   90.00
_cell.angle_gamma   90.00
#
_symmetry.space_group_name_H-M   'P 1'
#
loop_
_entity.id
_entity.type
_entity.pdbx_description
1 polymer ?
#
loop_
_entity_poly.entity_id
_entity_poly.type
_entity_poly.pdbx_seq_one_letter_code
_entity_poly.pdbx_strand_id
1 'polypeptide(L)'
;MEMLDRGMTDTPACASQQKLFLVAHECVPVFLDGCIMFFGGWGVNDSAVIAHWHEAAGRDIVFVSQSPTSALTCTGGSMFEKGIWLNEPRHWSVADERLTATTDPQTDFWQHTHYGFCRDTGHFLGVSVSGDFTAQVHVQGDFKTLYDQAGLMVRIDEHNWVKTGVEVSDGALMLGSVLTCGQSDWATGAFDESSSGLWLRVTVAKGVMRIQHSSDGLRWPLLRLAPFPVSESYAVGPMCCSPERGGLEVVFSHFEVMPALGKDLHDLT
;
A
#
# COMPACT_ATOMS: atom_id res chain seq x y z
N MET A 1 66.88 10.31 -23.51
CA MET A 1 66.25 10.67 -22.22
C MET A 1 65.20 11.70 -22.54
N GLU A 2 64.03 11.24 -22.99
CA GLU A 2 62.80 10.96 -22.19
C GLU A 2 61.86 12.18 -22.36
N MET A 3 60.81 12.09 -23.18
CA MET A 3 59.47 11.48 -22.98
C MET A 3 58.51 12.28 -22.09
N LEU A 4 57.23 12.25 -22.52
CA LEU A 4 55.96 12.79 -21.99
C LEU A 4 55.56 14.10 -22.68
N ASP A 5 54.74 14.14 -23.74
CA ASP A 5 53.48 13.44 -24.09
C ASP A 5 52.34 13.66 -23.08
N ARG A 6 51.43 14.58 -23.43
CA ARG A 6 49.99 14.52 -23.11
C ARG A 6 49.21 15.18 -24.24
N GLY A 7 48.68 14.33 -25.13
CA GLY A 7 47.63 14.67 -26.08
C GLY A 7 46.33 15.10 -25.39
N MET A 8 45.70 16.11 -25.98
CA MET A 8 44.31 16.48 -25.77
C MET A 8 43.47 15.54 -26.65
N THR A 9 42.79 14.58 -26.03
CA THR A 9 41.85 13.70 -26.74
C THR A 9 40.48 14.35 -26.80
N ASP A 10 40.03 14.61 -28.03
CA ASP A 10 38.63 14.83 -28.36
C ASP A 10 37.75 13.73 -27.75
N THR A 11 36.76 14.15 -26.98
CA THR A 11 35.68 13.27 -26.50
C THR A 11 34.38 13.68 -27.18
N PRO A 12 33.67 12.77 -27.86
CA PRO A 12 32.39 13.09 -28.50
C PRO A 12 31.33 13.37 -27.43
N ALA A 13 30.55 14.43 -27.65
CA ALA A 13 29.38 14.76 -26.86
C ALA A 13 28.42 13.55 -26.83
N CYS A 14 28.23 12.97 -25.65
CA CYS A 14 27.26 11.93 -25.40
C CYS A 14 25.86 12.55 -25.59
N ALA A 15 25.19 12.18 -26.67
CA ALA A 15 23.78 12.48 -26.90
C ALA A 15 22.97 11.80 -25.78
N SER A 16 22.39 12.60 -24.89
CA SER A 16 21.47 12.10 -23.87
C SER A 16 20.23 11.55 -24.56
N GLN A 17 20.05 10.23 -24.53
CA GLN A 17 18.79 9.59 -24.89
C GLN A 17 17.70 10.03 -23.90
N GLN A 18 16.88 11.00 -24.29
CA GLN A 18 15.62 11.26 -23.61
C GLN A 18 14.65 10.12 -23.96
N LYS A 19 14.35 9.25 -22.98
CA LYS A 19 13.22 8.31 -23.07
C LYS A 19 11.93 9.09 -22.85
N LEU A 20 11.19 9.35 -23.93
CA LEU A 20 9.84 9.89 -23.88
C LEU A 20 8.87 8.73 -23.60
N PHE A 21 8.17 8.75 -22.47
CA PHE A 21 7.07 7.83 -22.18
C PHE A 21 5.77 8.42 -22.76
N LEU A 22 5.14 7.70 -23.69
CA LEU A 22 3.80 8.02 -24.21
C LEU A 22 2.77 7.16 -23.47
N VAL A 23 1.94 7.80 -22.64
CA VAL A 23 0.68 7.21 -22.16
C VAL A 23 -0.39 7.64 -23.15
N ALA A 24 -0.79 6.71 -24.03
CA ALA A 24 -1.77 6.96 -25.06
C ALA A 24 -3.19 6.85 -24.49
N HIS A 25 -3.85 7.98 -24.21
CA HIS A 25 -5.31 8.02 -24.18
C HIS A 25 -5.95 9.29 -24.75
N GLU A 26 -5.19 10.27 -25.27
CA GLU A 26 -5.75 11.42 -25.99
C GLU A 26 -4.87 11.82 -27.18
N CYS A 27 -5.51 12.13 -28.32
CA CYS A 27 -4.85 12.59 -29.54
C CYS A 27 -4.25 13.98 -29.34
N VAL A 28 -2.93 14.06 -29.11
CA VAL A 28 -2.19 15.32 -29.12
C VAL A 28 -1.18 15.30 -30.27
N PRO A 29 -1.11 16.34 -31.13
CA PRO A 29 -0.10 16.40 -32.19
C PRO A 29 1.31 16.49 -31.58
N VAL A 30 2.21 15.62 -32.05
CA VAL A 30 3.63 15.63 -31.67
C VAL A 30 4.42 16.36 -32.75
N PHE A 31 5.20 17.35 -32.36
CA PHE A 31 6.10 18.09 -33.24
C PHE A 31 7.50 17.47 -33.18
N LEU A 32 8.03 17.08 -34.35
CA LEU A 32 9.43 16.71 -34.51
C LEU A 32 10.01 17.60 -35.63
N ASP A 33 11.07 18.36 -35.34
CA ASP A 33 11.84 19.18 -36.30
C ASP A 33 11.03 20.00 -37.31
N GLY A 34 9.93 20.62 -36.86
CA GLY A 34 9.21 21.64 -37.64
C GLY A 34 8.27 21.14 -38.74
N CYS A 35 7.97 19.84 -38.83
CA CYS A 35 6.99 19.30 -39.79
C CYS A 35 5.70 18.83 -39.10
N ILE A 36 4.56 19.09 -39.75
CA ILE A 36 3.21 18.65 -39.33
C ILE A 36 2.94 17.26 -39.91
N MET A 37 2.62 16.29 -39.06
CA MET A 37 2.27 14.92 -39.45
C MET A 37 0.75 14.72 -39.36
N PHE A 38 0.12 14.17 -40.41
CA PHE A 38 -1.29 13.78 -40.43
C PHE A 38 -1.43 12.26 -40.33
N PHE A 39 -2.39 11.78 -39.54
CA PHE A 39 -2.65 10.36 -39.34
C PHE A 39 -3.53 9.79 -40.46
N GLY A 40 -3.11 8.68 -41.09
CA GLY A 40 -3.93 7.94 -42.04
C GLY A 40 -3.93 6.43 -41.75
N GLY A 41 -5.11 5.89 -41.39
CA GLY A 41 -5.52 4.47 -41.51
C GLY A 41 -4.79 3.40 -40.67
N TRP A 42 -5.55 2.59 -39.92
CA TRP A 42 -5.05 1.40 -39.20
C TRP A 42 -5.50 0.11 -39.91
N GLY A 43 -4.64 -0.91 -39.95
CA GLY A 43 -4.97 -2.28 -40.34
C GLY A 43 -4.31 -3.28 -39.41
N VAL A 44 -5.01 -4.37 -39.05
CA VAL A 44 -4.56 -5.40 -38.09
C VAL A 44 -4.51 -6.75 -38.80
N ASN A 45 -3.46 -7.54 -38.55
CA ASN A 45 -3.46 -8.99 -38.79
C ASN A 45 -2.69 -9.69 -37.66
N ASP A 46 -3.01 -10.97 -37.43
CA ASP A 46 -2.84 -11.77 -36.20
C ASP A 46 -1.42 -11.93 -35.59
N SER A 47 -0.41 -11.16 -36.00
CA SER A 47 0.93 -11.27 -35.41
C SER A 47 1.76 -9.98 -35.36
N ALA A 48 1.27 -8.82 -35.85
CA ALA A 48 1.99 -7.54 -35.74
C ALA A 48 1.09 -6.32 -35.98
N VAL A 49 1.43 -5.18 -35.38
CA VAL A 49 0.95 -3.85 -35.81
C VAL A 49 1.95 -3.31 -36.82
N ILE A 50 1.51 -3.05 -38.05
CA ILE A 50 2.33 -2.46 -39.10
C ILE A 50 1.82 -1.05 -39.36
N ALA A 51 2.65 -0.04 -39.09
CA ALA A 51 2.40 1.33 -39.52
C ALA A 51 3.26 1.62 -40.76
N HIS A 52 2.62 1.99 -41.87
CA HIS A 52 3.30 2.47 -43.06
C HIS A 52 3.36 4.00 -43.03
N TRP A 53 4.52 4.55 -43.40
CA TRP A 53 4.71 5.99 -43.55
C TRP A 53 5.21 6.30 -44.96
N HIS A 54 4.72 7.40 -45.54
CA HIS A 54 5.27 7.95 -46.78
C HIS A 54 5.89 9.31 -46.46
N GLU A 55 7.21 9.43 -46.61
CA GLU A 55 7.90 10.71 -46.62
C GLU A 55 7.89 11.29 -48.04
N ALA A 56 7.81 12.61 -48.19
CA ALA A 56 7.80 13.32 -49.49
C ALA A 56 9.14 13.23 -50.27
N ALA A 57 10.06 12.34 -49.88
CA ALA A 57 11.36 12.13 -50.53
C ALA A 57 11.65 10.66 -50.93
N GLY A 58 10.66 9.77 -50.89
CA GLY A 58 10.74 8.46 -51.57
C GLY A 58 11.69 7.43 -50.95
N ARG A 59 11.72 7.29 -49.62
CA ARG A 59 12.35 6.15 -48.94
C ARG A 59 11.34 5.45 -48.05
N ASP A 60 11.22 4.14 -48.21
CA ASP A 60 10.42 3.28 -47.34
C ASP A 60 11.18 3.01 -46.03
N ILE A 61 10.61 3.41 -44.91
CA ILE A 61 11.11 3.05 -43.57
C ILE A 61 10.12 2.05 -42.96
N VAL A 62 10.56 0.82 -42.79
CA VAL A 62 9.76 -0.26 -42.17
C VAL A 62 10.17 -0.41 -40.71
N PHE A 63 9.26 -0.11 -39.77
CA PHE A 63 9.43 -0.47 -38.36
C PHE A 63 8.70 -1.79 -38.09
N VAL A 64 9.46 -2.82 -37.69
CA VAL A 64 8.89 -4.09 -37.22
C VAL A 64 8.87 -4.04 -35.70
N SER A 65 7.70 -3.83 -35.08
CA SER A 65 7.57 -4.06 -33.64
C SER A 65 7.38 -5.56 -33.40
N GLN A 66 8.35 -6.21 -32.75
CA GLN A 66 8.14 -7.56 -32.26
C GLN A 66 7.12 -7.52 -31.12
N SER A 67 6.14 -8.43 -31.19
CA SER A 67 5.11 -8.62 -30.18
C SER A 67 5.75 -8.79 -28.80
N PRO A 68 5.26 -8.13 -27.74
CA PRO A 68 5.75 -8.37 -26.39
C PRO A 68 5.23 -9.74 -25.95
N THR A 69 5.97 -10.79 -26.30
CA THR A 69 5.78 -12.10 -25.67
C THR A 69 6.65 -12.07 -24.44
N SER A 70 6.00 -12.07 -23.27
CA SER A 70 6.58 -11.83 -21.93
C SER A 70 6.69 -10.34 -21.59
N ALA A 71 5.58 -9.75 -21.16
CA ALA A 71 5.67 -8.67 -20.21
C ALA A 71 6.42 -9.21 -18.98
N LEU A 72 7.69 -8.86 -18.85
CA LEU A 72 8.32 -8.79 -17.54
C LEU A 72 7.49 -7.76 -16.78
N THR A 73 6.57 -8.23 -15.96
CA THR A 73 5.96 -7.41 -14.91
C THR A 73 7.14 -6.79 -14.18
N CYS A 74 7.26 -5.46 -14.23
CA CYS A 74 7.98 -4.78 -13.17
C CYS A 74 7.21 -5.16 -11.90
N THR A 75 7.70 -6.14 -11.15
CA THR A 75 7.21 -6.46 -9.82
C THR A 75 7.53 -5.24 -8.97
N GLY A 76 6.62 -4.27 -8.98
CA GLY A 76 6.60 -3.26 -7.94
C GLY A 76 6.52 -4.03 -6.63
N GLY A 77 7.56 -3.92 -5.80
CA GLY A 77 7.65 -4.66 -4.55
C GLY A 77 6.36 -4.54 -3.73
N SER A 78 6.01 -5.63 -3.05
CA SER A 78 4.81 -5.70 -2.20
C SER A 78 4.77 -4.53 -1.22
N MET A 79 3.59 -4.06 -0.82
CA MET A 79 3.53 -2.95 0.15
C MET A 79 4.23 -3.26 1.47
N PHE A 80 4.30 -4.52 1.86
CA PHE A 80 5.05 -4.95 3.04
C PHE A 80 6.54 -4.60 2.95
N GLU A 81 7.14 -4.62 1.76
CA GLU A 81 8.58 -4.32 1.58
C GLU A 81 8.91 -2.83 1.71
N LYS A 82 7.91 -1.94 1.63
CA LYS A 82 8.10 -0.50 1.83
C LYS A 82 7.79 -0.04 3.25
N GLY A 83 7.33 -0.96 4.10
CA GLY A 83 7.02 -0.67 5.49
C GLY A 83 8.28 -0.52 6.34
N ILE A 84 8.17 0.28 7.40
CA ILE A 84 9.18 0.40 8.45
C ILE A 84 8.54 -0.08 9.74
N TRP A 85 9.23 -0.98 10.45
CA TRP A 85 8.77 -1.48 11.73
C TRP A 85 8.89 -0.43 12.82
N LEU A 86 7.80 -0.22 13.56
CA LEU A 86 7.81 0.18 14.94
C LEU A 86 7.71 -1.09 15.78
N ASN A 87 8.69 -1.31 16.66
CA ASN A 87 8.84 -2.52 17.48
C ASN A 87 8.85 -3.78 16.60
N GLU A 88 9.93 -3.98 15.82
CA GLU A 88 10.08 -5.15 14.95
C GLU A 88 10.00 -6.47 15.76
N PRO A 89 9.14 -7.43 15.38
CA PRO A 89 9.07 -8.72 16.05
C PRO A 89 10.34 -9.54 15.78
N ARG A 90 10.72 -10.42 16.70
CA ARG A 90 11.86 -11.33 16.50
C ARG A 90 11.72 -12.26 15.30
N HIS A 91 10.49 -12.59 14.94
CA HIS A 91 10.17 -13.51 13.85
C HIS A 91 9.12 -12.90 12.93
N TRP A 92 9.54 -12.59 11.71
CA TRP A 92 8.67 -12.23 10.62
C TRP A 92 9.30 -12.59 9.28
N SER A 93 8.47 -12.67 8.24
CA SER A 93 8.93 -12.82 6.87
C SER A 93 7.93 -12.19 5.91
N VAL A 94 8.45 -11.72 4.77
CA VAL A 94 7.62 -11.36 3.61
C VAL A 94 7.93 -12.36 2.50
N ALA A 95 6.91 -13.07 2.04
CA ALA A 95 6.99 -14.03 0.94
C ALA A 95 5.64 -14.09 0.23
N ASP A 96 5.64 -14.25 -1.09
CA ASP A 96 4.43 -14.39 -1.92
C ASP A 96 3.38 -13.29 -1.65
N GLU A 97 3.83 -12.03 -1.50
CA GLU A 97 2.99 -10.86 -1.17
C GLU A 97 2.20 -11.00 0.14
N ARG A 98 2.75 -11.75 1.09
CA ARG A 98 2.20 -11.93 2.43
C ARG A 98 3.26 -11.60 3.47
N LEU A 99 2.82 -10.96 4.55
CA LEU A 99 3.61 -10.78 5.75
C LEU A 99 3.15 -11.81 6.77
N THR A 100 4.06 -12.65 7.25
CA THR A 100 3.85 -13.47 8.45
C THR A 100 4.64 -12.85 9.59
N ALA A 101 4.00 -12.65 10.74
CA ALA A 101 4.64 -12.12 11.94
C ALA A 101 4.24 -12.92 13.17
N THR A 102 5.19 -13.13 14.08
CA THR A 102 4.94 -13.74 15.39
C THR A 102 5.16 -12.71 16.49
N THR A 103 4.16 -12.49 17.33
CA THR A 103 4.26 -11.50 18.41
C THR A 103 5.29 -11.89 19.46
N ASP A 104 6.07 -10.93 19.91
CA ASP A 104 6.80 -10.99 21.16
C ASP A 104 5.84 -10.79 22.34
N PRO A 105 6.17 -11.30 23.55
CA PRO A 105 5.33 -11.10 24.73
C PRO A 105 5.32 -9.65 25.20
N GLN A 106 4.27 -9.26 25.92
CA GLN A 106 4.11 -7.94 26.55
C GLN A 106 4.08 -6.77 25.55
N THR A 107 3.45 -7.02 24.41
CA THR A 107 3.30 -6.06 23.32
C THR A 107 1.87 -5.52 23.29
N ASP A 108 1.71 -4.21 23.34
CA ASP A 108 0.39 -3.55 23.34
C ASP A 108 0.47 -2.07 22.90
N PHE A 109 -0.68 -1.52 22.53
CA PHE A 109 -0.91 -0.10 22.27
C PHE A 109 -2.10 0.40 23.10
N TRP A 110 -1.82 1.28 24.07
CA TRP A 110 -2.83 1.88 24.94
C TRP A 110 -2.32 3.17 25.58
N GLN A 111 -3.20 4.18 25.74
CA GLN A 111 -2.87 5.44 26.41
C GLN A 111 -3.89 5.78 27.51
N HIS A 112 -3.47 5.55 28.76
CA HIS A 112 -4.06 6.01 30.02
C HIS A 112 -5.46 5.55 30.40
N THR A 113 -6.43 5.57 29.50
CA THR A 113 -7.86 5.43 29.81
C THR A 113 -8.13 4.21 30.67
N HIS A 114 -8.85 4.40 31.78
CA HIS A 114 -9.19 3.40 32.79
C HIS A 114 -8.00 2.76 33.53
N TYR A 115 -7.05 2.16 32.82
CA TYR A 115 -5.97 1.36 33.39
C TYR A 115 -4.79 2.18 33.97
N GLY A 116 -4.66 3.45 33.60
CA GLY A 116 -3.63 4.37 34.12
C GLY A 116 -2.22 4.15 33.57
N PHE A 117 -2.00 3.16 32.71
CA PHE A 117 -0.70 2.90 32.06
C PHE A 117 -0.66 3.37 30.60
N CYS A 118 0.55 3.47 30.06
CA CYS A 118 0.83 3.69 28.65
C CYS A 118 1.59 2.49 28.08
N ARG A 119 1.18 2.03 26.89
CA ARG A 119 1.85 0.99 26.11
C ARG A 119 1.97 1.47 24.68
N ASP A 120 3.18 1.37 24.14
CA ASP A 120 3.51 1.69 22.75
C ASP A 120 4.50 0.64 22.21
N THR A 121 4.30 -0.62 22.62
CA THR A 121 5.23 -1.75 22.41
C THR A 121 4.72 -2.76 21.39
N GLY A 122 3.51 -2.58 20.86
CA GLY A 122 2.94 -3.44 19.82
C GLY A 122 3.74 -3.41 18.53
N HIS A 123 3.66 -4.50 17.75
CA HIS A 123 4.35 -4.58 16.46
C HIS A 123 3.54 -3.85 15.40
N PHE A 124 4.17 -2.94 14.67
CA PHE A 124 3.51 -2.17 13.62
C PHE A 124 4.43 -1.99 12.41
N LEU A 125 4.02 -2.48 11.24
CA LEU A 125 4.75 -2.28 9.99
C LEU A 125 4.10 -1.13 9.22
N GLY A 126 4.64 0.08 9.35
CA GLY A 126 4.03 1.30 8.80
C GLY A 126 4.63 1.74 7.47
N VAL A 127 3.79 2.01 6.48
CA VAL A 127 4.16 2.74 5.25
C VAL A 127 3.80 4.21 5.42
N SER A 128 4.72 5.10 5.07
CA SER A 128 4.49 6.55 5.12
C SER A 128 3.63 7.01 3.94
N VAL A 129 2.58 7.77 4.22
CA VAL A 129 1.59 8.26 3.25
C VAL A 129 1.30 9.74 3.53
N SER A 130 1.31 10.55 2.49
CA SER A 130 0.92 11.97 2.57
C SER A 130 -0.45 12.20 1.92
N GLY A 131 -1.22 13.12 2.51
CA GLY A 131 -2.55 13.48 2.03
C GLY A 131 -3.63 12.45 2.36
N ASP A 132 -4.77 12.58 1.67
CA ASP A 132 -5.94 11.72 1.84
C ASP A 132 -5.69 10.32 1.23
N PHE A 133 -6.01 9.26 1.96
CA PHE A 133 -5.75 7.88 1.51
C PHE A 133 -6.81 6.88 1.97
N THR A 134 -6.82 5.71 1.32
CA THR A 134 -7.46 4.49 1.82
C THR A 134 -6.41 3.39 1.93
N ALA A 135 -6.34 2.72 3.07
CA ALA A 135 -5.59 1.49 3.23
C ALA A 135 -6.54 0.32 3.43
N GLN A 136 -6.21 -0.84 2.87
CA GLN A 136 -6.88 -2.10 3.19
C GLN A 136 -5.90 -3.23 3.43
N VAL A 137 -6.29 -4.20 4.24
CA VAL A 137 -5.51 -5.41 4.49
C VAL A 137 -6.44 -6.57 4.84
N HIS A 138 -6.03 -7.78 4.48
CA HIS A 138 -6.64 -9.02 4.93
C HIS A 138 -5.79 -9.67 6.01
N VAL A 139 -6.44 -10.10 7.09
CA VAL A 139 -5.82 -10.56 8.34
C VAL A 139 -6.31 -11.96 8.67
N GLN A 140 -5.37 -12.86 8.92
CA GLN A 140 -5.62 -14.21 9.39
C GLN A 140 -4.69 -14.50 10.57
N GLY A 141 -5.20 -15.17 11.60
CA GLY A 141 -4.41 -15.50 12.78
C GLY A 141 -5.11 -16.54 13.64
N ASP A 142 -4.34 -17.20 14.49
CA ASP A 142 -4.84 -18.22 15.41
C ASP A 142 -5.12 -17.60 16.79
N PHE A 143 -6.18 -16.80 16.87
CA PHE A 143 -6.56 -16.01 18.04
C PHE A 143 -7.12 -16.91 19.14
N LYS A 144 -6.36 -17.12 20.23
CA LYS A 144 -6.70 -18.13 21.24
C LYS A 144 -6.64 -17.64 22.67
N THR A 145 -5.84 -16.62 22.93
CA THR A 145 -5.51 -16.18 24.29
C THR A 145 -6.02 -14.78 24.51
N LEU A 146 -6.41 -14.49 25.76
CA LEU A 146 -6.87 -13.17 26.17
C LEU A 146 -5.90 -12.09 25.68
N TYR A 147 -6.47 -11.08 25.03
CA TYR A 147 -5.79 -9.93 24.43
C TYR A 147 -4.87 -10.22 23.23
N ASP A 148 -4.92 -11.41 22.61
CA ASP A 148 -4.35 -11.58 21.28
C ASP A 148 -5.04 -10.60 20.31
N GLN A 149 -4.25 -9.75 19.66
CA GLN A 149 -4.75 -8.68 18.79
C GLN A 149 -4.05 -8.70 17.43
N ALA A 150 -4.80 -8.47 16.36
CA ALA A 150 -4.23 -8.15 15.06
C ALA A 150 -5.16 -7.32 14.19
N GLY A 151 -4.57 -6.49 13.34
CA GLY A 151 -5.33 -5.68 12.41
C GLY A 151 -4.51 -4.63 11.67
N LEU A 152 -5.10 -3.44 11.54
CA LEU A 152 -4.57 -2.30 10.80
C LEU A 152 -4.42 -1.12 11.76
N MET A 153 -3.31 -0.38 11.64
CA MET A 153 -3.07 0.85 12.39
C MET A 153 -2.85 2.02 11.43
N VAL A 154 -3.38 3.19 11.80
CA VAL A 154 -2.95 4.50 11.27
C VAL A 154 -2.35 5.29 12.42
N ARG A 155 -1.14 5.81 12.23
CA ARG A 155 -0.34 6.45 13.27
C ARG A 155 0.25 7.77 12.76
N ILE A 156 0.19 8.79 13.59
CA ILE A 156 0.95 10.04 13.43
C ILE A 156 2.15 10.00 14.38
N ASP A 157 1.89 9.73 15.66
CA ASP A 157 2.89 9.64 16.73
C ASP A 157 2.38 8.72 17.87
N GLU A 158 3.09 8.64 19.00
CA GLU A 158 2.74 7.80 20.17
C GLU A 158 1.46 8.22 20.90
N HIS A 159 0.99 9.45 20.68
CA HIS A 159 -0.20 10.03 21.29
C HIS A 159 -1.38 10.16 20.31
N ASN A 160 -1.15 10.00 19.01
CA ASN A 160 -2.13 10.18 17.96
C ASN A 160 -2.10 9.00 16.98
N TRP A 161 -2.96 8.02 17.23
CA TRP A 161 -3.05 6.82 16.41
C TRP A 161 -4.43 6.16 16.56
N VAL A 162 -4.73 5.26 15.65
CA VAL A 162 -5.86 4.34 15.73
C VAL A 162 -5.38 2.94 15.44
N LYS A 163 -5.83 1.96 16.23
CA LYS A 163 -5.77 0.55 15.86
C LYS A 163 -7.17 0.02 15.64
N THR A 164 -7.32 -0.87 14.67
CA THR A 164 -8.58 -1.57 14.41
C THR A 164 -8.30 -3.00 13.99
N GLY A 165 -9.18 -3.91 14.39
CA GLY A 165 -9.02 -5.33 14.09
C GLY A 165 -9.71 -6.19 15.11
N VAL A 166 -9.24 -7.42 15.23
CA VAL A 166 -9.76 -8.37 16.22
C VAL A 166 -8.93 -8.37 17.49
N GLU A 167 -9.60 -8.66 18.59
CA GLU A 167 -9.03 -8.86 19.92
C GLU A 167 -9.78 -9.99 20.61
N VAL A 168 -9.07 -10.93 21.24
CA VAL A 168 -9.73 -11.91 22.13
C VAL A 168 -10.04 -11.22 23.45
N SER A 169 -11.33 -11.13 23.80
CA SER A 169 -11.78 -10.59 25.07
C SER A 169 -13.04 -11.29 25.53
N ASP A 170 -13.24 -11.41 26.83
CA ASP A 170 -14.44 -12.04 27.42
C ASP A 170 -14.77 -13.45 26.87
N GLY A 171 -13.74 -14.20 26.45
CA GLY A 171 -13.89 -15.55 25.88
C GLY A 171 -14.42 -15.59 24.44
N ALA A 172 -14.49 -14.45 23.75
CA ALA A 172 -14.89 -14.33 22.36
C ALA A 172 -13.86 -13.55 21.53
N LEU A 173 -13.93 -13.73 20.21
CA LEU A 173 -13.23 -12.84 19.28
C LEU A 173 -14.07 -11.57 19.10
N MET A 174 -13.47 -10.43 19.35
CA MET A 174 -14.12 -9.14 19.33
C MET A 174 -13.56 -8.30 18.19
N LEU A 175 -14.43 -7.70 17.37
CA LEU A 175 -14.03 -6.70 16.39
C LEU A 175 -14.16 -5.32 17.03
N GLY A 176 -13.10 -4.53 16.95
CA GLY A 176 -13.09 -3.23 17.59
C GLY A 176 -12.06 -2.27 17.02
N SER A 177 -12.04 -1.09 17.63
CA SER A 177 -11.05 -0.06 17.36
C SER A 177 -10.72 0.72 18.62
N VAL A 178 -9.47 1.17 18.72
CA VAL A 178 -9.02 2.12 19.74
C VAL A 178 -8.53 3.36 19.02
N LEU A 179 -9.25 4.46 19.18
CA LEU A 179 -8.82 5.78 18.70
C LEU A 179 -8.10 6.49 19.84
N THR A 180 -6.88 6.90 19.60
CA THR A 180 -6.05 7.59 20.58
C THR A 180 -5.74 8.99 20.08
N CYS A 181 -6.22 9.99 20.80
CA CYS A 181 -5.89 11.41 20.64
C CYS A 181 -5.55 11.95 22.03
N GLY A 182 -4.31 11.73 22.46
CA GLY A 182 -3.84 11.89 23.84
C GLY A 182 -4.25 10.73 24.76
N GLN A 183 -5.52 10.33 24.73
CA GLN A 183 -6.07 9.19 25.50
C GLN A 183 -6.78 8.19 24.59
N SER A 184 -6.77 6.92 24.96
CA SER A 184 -7.38 5.83 24.19
C SER A 184 -8.89 5.73 24.41
N ASP A 185 -9.65 5.68 23.32
CA ASP A 185 -11.10 5.45 23.29
C ASP A 185 -11.39 4.15 22.53
N TRP A 186 -11.75 3.12 23.30
CA TRP A 186 -12.00 1.76 22.82
C TRP A 186 -13.49 1.49 22.63
N ALA A 187 -13.83 1.04 21.41
CA ALA A 187 -15.13 0.51 21.07
C ALA A 187 -14.96 -0.91 20.52
N THR A 188 -15.80 -1.84 20.96
CA THR A 188 -15.70 -3.26 20.64
C THR A 188 -17.07 -3.92 20.55
N GLY A 189 -17.17 -5.00 19.78
CA GLY A 189 -18.37 -5.82 19.64
C GLY A 189 -18.01 -7.25 19.26
N ALA A 190 -18.90 -8.20 19.57
CA ALA A 190 -18.70 -9.60 19.20
C ALA A 190 -18.53 -9.74 17.68
N PHE A 191 -17.59 -10.60 17.28
CA PHE A 191 -17.31 -10.86 15.87
C PHE A 191 -17.34 -12.36 15.61
N ASP A 192 -18.21 -12.76 14.68
CA ASP A 192 -18.26 -14.14 14.22
C ASP A 192 -17.06 -14.41 13.32
N GLU A 193 -16.12 -15.20 13.84
CA GLU A 193 -14.93 -15.59 13.10
C GLU A 193 -15.32 -16.34 11.81
N SER A 194 -14.82 -15.86 10.68
CA SER A 194 -14.94 -16.57 9.40
C SER A 194 -13.65 -17.35 9.13
N SER A 195 -13.77 -18.53 8.52
CA SER A 195 -12.59 -19.31 8.12
C SER A 195 -11.71 -18.60 7.07
N SER A 196 -12.26 -17.61 6.37
CA SER A 196 -11.51 -16.79 5.41
C SER A 196 -10.62 -15.77 6.09
N GLY A 197 -10.92 -15.32 7.31
CA GLY A 197 -10.23 -14.22 7.98
C GLY A 197 -11.05 -12.94 8.04
N LEU A 198 -10.37 -11.82 8.30
CA LEU A 198 -10.97 -10.49 8.42
C LEU A 198 -10.30 -9.52 7.44
N TRP A 199 -11.11 -8.81 6.67
CA TRP A 199 -10.67 -7.63 5.94
C TRP A 199 -10.91 -6.37 6.75
N LEU A 200 -9.95 -5.46 6.70
CA LEU A 200 -10.02 -4.13 7.29
C LEU A 200 -9.74 -3.08 6.22
N ARG A 201 -10.48 -1.97 6.29
CA ARG A 201 -10.27 -0.82 5.43
C ARG A 201 -10.37 0.45 6.24
N VAL A 202 -9.38 1.33 6.13
CA VAL A 202 -9.35 2.64 6.77
C VAL A 202 -9.18 3.71 5.69
N THR A 203 -10.10 4.67 5.63
CA THR A 203 -9.95 5.90 4.86
C THR A 203 -9.68 7.05 5.81
N VAL A 204 -8.62 7.82 5.57
CA VAL A 204 -8.40 9.12 6.21
C VAL A 204 -8.49 10.18 5.13
N ALA A 205 -9.42 11.12 5.30
CA ALA A 205 -9.58 12.24 4.38
C ALA A 205 -10.11 13.46 5.10
N LYS A 206 -9.50 14.63 4.87
CA LYS A 206 -10.00 15.94 5.36
C LYS A 206 -10.33 15.97 6.86
N GLY A 207 -9.48 15.35 7.68
CA GLY A 207 -9.64 15.30 9.14
C GLY A 207 -10.70 14.32 9.64
N VAL A 208 -11.14 13.39 8.79
CA VAL A 208 -12.10 12.34 9.12
C VAL A 208 -11.47 10.97 8.87
N MET A 209 -11.65 10.07 9.82
CA MET A 209 -11.32 8.66 9.68
C MET A 209 -12.60 7.84 9.59
N ARG A 210 -12.65 6.97 8.58
CA ARG A 210 -13.66 5.95 8.37
C ARG A 210 -13.00 4.57 8.44
N ILE A 211 -13.51 3.71 9.30
CA ILE A 211 -13.09 2.31 9.44
C ILE A 211 -14.23 1.41 9.00
N GLN A 212 -13.93 0.51 8.08
CA GLN A 212 -14.83 -0.53 7.60
C GLN A 212 -14.17 -1.90 7.78
N HIS A 213 -15.00 -2.93 7.84
CA HIS A 213 -14.55 -4.30 7.89
C HIS A 213 -15.30 -5.16 6.87
N SER A 214 -14.78 -6.33 6.55
CA SER A 214 -15.48 -7.29 5.69
C SER A 214 -15.07 -8.73 6.02
N SER A 215 -16.01 -9.67 5.91
CA SER A 215 -15.74 -11.11 6.01
C SER A 215 -15.44 -11.76 4.65
N ASP A 216 -15.81 -11.09 3.54
CA ASP A 216 -15.74 -11.63 2.17
C ASP A 216 -14.93 -10.75 1.21
N GLY A 217 -14.52 -9.55 1.63
CA GLY A 217 -13.84 -8.56 0.79
C GLY A 217 -14.79 -7.83 -0.18
N LEU A 218 -16.09 -8.13 -0.15
CA LEU A 218 -17.10 -7.62 -1.08
C LEU A 218 -18.05 -6.64 -0.40
N ARG A 219 -18.52 -6.95 0.81
CA ARG A 219 -19.38 -6.08 1.60
C ARG A 219 -18.62 -5.44 2.75
N TRP A 220 -18.70 -4.11 2.85
CA TRP A 220 -17.89 -3.30 3.77
C TRP A 220 -18.73 -2.48 4.76
N PRO A 221 -19.42 -3.12 5.73
CA PRO A 221 -20.09 -2.40 6.81
C PRO A 221 -19.15 -1.45 7.57
N LEU A 222 -19.72 -0.35 8.03
CA LEU A 222 -19.04 0.64 8.85
C LEU A 222 -18.77 0.08 10.26
N LEU A 223 -17.52 0.18 10.72
CA LEU A 223 -17.13 -0.11 12.09
C LEU A 223 -17.03 1.17 12.93
N ARG A 224 -16.40 2.22 12.40
CA ARG A 224 -16.23 3.50 13.10
C ARG A 224 -16.13 4.66 12.13
N LEU A 225 -16.72 5.80 12.51
CA LEU A 225 -16.55 7.08 11.85
C LEU A 225 -16.23 8.12 12.92
N ALA A 226 -15.09 8.80 12.82
CA ALA A 226 -14.65 9.75 13.83
C ALA A 226 -13.77 10.86 13.22
N PRO A 227 -13.66 12.02 13.89
CA PRO A 227 -12.58 12.96 13.61
C PRO A 227 -11.22 12.30 13.80
N PHE A 228 -10.24 12.68 12.97
CA PHE A 228 -8.85 12.27 13.13
C PHE A 228 -7.93 13.45 12.78
N PRO A 229 -6.82 13.68 13.50
CA PRO A 229 -5.97 14.85 13.28
C PRO A 229 -5.45 14.93 11.84
N VAL A 230 -5.44 16.14 11.27
CA VAL A 230 -4.80 16.39 9.97
C VAL A 230 -3.29 16.45 10.20
N SER A 231 -2.55 15.66 9.42
CA SER A 231 -1.09 15.60 9.44
C SER A 231 -0.52 15.70 8.02
N GLU A 232 0.73 16.16 7.90
CA GLU A 232 1.48 16.15 6.64
C GLU A 232 1.76 14.72 6.15
N SER A 233 1.92 13.78 7.09
CA SER A 233 2.09 12.37 6.84
C SER A 233 1.46 11.50 7.91
N TYR A 234 1.10 10.28 7.51
CA TYR A 234 0.63 9.21 8.37
C TYR A 234 1.47 7.97 8.09
N ALA A 235 1.75 7.17 9.11
CA ALA A 235 2.17 5.79 8.94
C ALA A 235 0.92 4.89 8.96
N VAL A 236 0.77 4.00 7.99
CA VAL A 236 -0.34 3.03 7.95
C VAL A 236 0.15 1.64 7.62
N GLY A 237 -0.42 0.63 8.26
CA GLY A 237 -0.12 -0.76 7.94
C GLY A 237 -0.45 -1.78 9.03
N PRO A 238 -0.05 -3.05 8.81
CA PRO A 238 -0.32 -4.16 9.71
C PRO A 238 0.12 -3.92 11.14
N MET A 239 -0.68 -4.38 12.09
CA MET A 239 -0.38 -4.34 13.52
C MET A 239 -0.74 -5.67 14.17
N CYS A 240 0.09 -6.17 15.08
CA CYS A 240 -0.24 -7.27 15.98
C CYS A 240 0.34 -7.08 17.39
N CYS A 241 -0.37 -7.59 18.40
CA CYS A 241 -0.01 -7.48 19.81
C CYS A 241 -0.37 -8.76 20.57
N SER A 242 0.43 -9.08 21.59
CA SER A 242 0.08 -10.04 22.64
C SER A 242 0.51 -9.46 24.00
N PRO A 243 -0.42 -8.80 24.73
CA PRO A 243 -0.11 -8.08 25.97
C PRO A 243 0.31 -8.98 27.13
N GLU A 244 -0.17 -10.23 27.17
CA GLU A 244 0.16 -11.19 28.22
C GLU A 244 1.27 -12.16 27.78
N ARG A 245 0.94 -13.10 26.89
CA ARG A 245 1.89 -14.06 26.31
C ARG A 245 2.53 -13.50 25.04
N GLY A 246 3.47 -14.23 24.45
CA GLY A 246 3.90 -14.03 23.06
C GLY A 246 3.47 -15.21 22.19
N GLY A 247 3.87 -15.18 20.92
CA GLY A 247 3.71 -16.31 19.99
C GLY A 247 2.37 -16.33 19.26
N LEU A 248 1.67 -15.20 19.12
CA LEU A 248 0.55 -15.12 18.17
C LEU A 248 1.14 -15.02 16.77
N GLU A 249 0.86 -16.02 15.93
CA GLU A 249 1.20 -15.99 14.51
C GLU A 249 0.05 -15.35 13.72
N VAL A 250 0.38 -14.33 12.93
CA VAL A 250 -0.57 -13.60 12.09
C VAL A 250 -0.03 -13.53 10.67
N VAL A 251 -0.91 -13.76 9.71
CA VAL A 251 -0.66 -13.58 8.28
C VAL A 251 -1.47 -12.39 7.80
N PHE A 252 -0.78 -11.42 7.22
CA PHE A 252 -1.35 -10.29 6.51
C PHE A 252 -1.15 -10.48 5.02
N SER A 253 -2.18 -10.19 4.24
CA SER A 253 -2.17 -10.27 2.78
C SER A 253 -2.97 -9.13 2.17
N HIS A 254 -2.79 -8.88 0.87
CA HIS A 254 -3.53 -7.86 0.14
C HIS A 254 -3.46 -6.48 0.81
N PHE A 255 -2.30 -6.14 1.39
CA PHE A 255 -2.09 -4.82 1.95
C PHE A 255 -1.87 -3.81 0.83
N GLU A 256 -2.76 -2.84 0.74
CA GLU A 256 -2.76 -1.82 -0.30
C GLU A 256 -2.99 -0.44 0.31
N VAL A 257 -2.34 0.57 -0.26
CA VAL A 257 -2.61 1.98 -0.02
C VAL A 257 -3.00 2.61 -1.34
N MET A 258 -4.16 3.25 -1.37
CA MET A 258 -4.82 3.81 -2.54
C MET A 258 -5.28 5.25 -2.25
N PRO A 259 -5.67 6.02 -3.28
CA PRO A 259 -6.38 7.28 -3.07
C PRO A 259 -7.61 7.11 -2.15
N ALA A 260 -7.97 8.18 -1.44
CA ALA A 260 -9.15 8.15 -0.58
C ALA A 260 -10.43 7.75 -1.34
N LEU A 261 -11.19 6.82 -0.76
CA LEU A 261 -12.38 6.26 -1.37
C LEU A 261 -13.51 7.29 -1.34
N GLY A 262 -13.99 7.69 -2.52
CA GLY A 262 -15.08 8.65 -2.70
C GLY A 262 -16.49 8.06 -2.59
N LYS A 263 -16.64 6.78 -2.21
CA LYS A 263 -17.95 6.13 -2.03
C LYS A 263 -18.70 6.72 -0.83
N ASP A 264 -20.03 6.78 -0.96
CA ASP A 264 -20.94 7.16 0.11
C ASP A 264 -20.83 6.20 1.30
N LEU A 265 -21.06 6.71 2.51
CA LEU A 265 -20.88 5.95 3.76
C LEU A 265 -21.69 4.65 3.82
N HIS A 266 -22.85 4.62 3.17
CA HIS A 266 -23.76 3.48 3.16
C HIS A 266 -23.72 2.67 1.85
N ASP A 267 -22.81 3.01 0.93
CA ASP A 267 -22.45 2.10 -0.17
C ASP A 267 -21.50 1.05 0.39
N LEU A 268 -22.01 -0.16 0.54
CA LEU A 268 -21.27 -1.28 1.13
C LEU A 268 -20.46 -2.07 0.09
N THR A 269 -20.52 -1.72 -1.20
CA THR A 269 -19.87 -2.48 -2.28
C THR A 269 -18.46 -2.00 -2.59
#